data_AF-A0A1M4MGZ2-F1
#
_entry.id   AF-A0A1M4MGZ2-F1
#
_cell.length_a   1.000
_cell.length_b   1.000
_cell.length_c   1.000
_cell.angle_alpha   90.00
_cell.angle_beta   90.00
_cell.angle_gamma   90.00
#
_symmetry.space_group_name_H-M   'P 1'
#
loop_
_entity.id
_entity.type
_entity.pdbx_description
1 polymer ?
#
loop_
_entity_poly.entity_id
_entity_poly.type
_entity_poly.pdbx_seq_one_letter_code
_entity_poly.pdbx_strand_id
1 'polypeptide(L)'
;MPEQVPLNRDAQEAMMARIRESLAANPTYDEVREFLETLGFQAKEDRPALALWENGEHELFVLVHIDPKTGTPRDYAVSTFEEVEGFE
;
A
#
# COMPACT_ATOMS: atom_id res chain seq x y z
N MET A 1 10.58 21.68 17.15
CA MET A 1 10.37 21.34 15.74
C MET A 1 10.38 19.82 15.70
N PRO A 2 9.31 19.12 15.30
CA PRO A 2 9.41 17.68 15.18
C PRO A 2 10.49 17.38 14.15
N GLU A 3 11.47 16.55 14.51
CA GLU A 3 12.47 16.04 13.59
C GLU A 3 11.72 15.34 12.45
N GLN A 4 11.74 15.95 11.26
CA GLN A 4 11.36 15.24 10.05
C GLN A 4 12.46 14.20 9.84
N VAL A 5 12.18 12.95 10.23
CA VAL A 5 13.06 11.82 9.96
C VAL A 5 13.29 11.84 8.45
N PRO A 6 14.54 11.94 7.97
CA PRO A 6 14.78 11.93 6.54
C PRO A 6 14.24 10.62 5.98
N LEU A 7 13.27 10.70 5.07
CA LEU A 7 12.72 9.56 4.38
C LEU A 7 13.87 8.79 3.73
N ASN A 8 14.18 7.60 4.26
CA ASN A 8 15.27 6.81 3.73
C ASN A 8 14.79 6.13 2.46
N ARG A 9 15.14 6.70 1.30
CA ARG A 9 14.72 6.21 -0.02
C ARG A 9 15.00 4.72 -0.22
N ASP A 10 16.13 4.23 0.27
CA ASP A 10 16.48 2.81 0.21
C ASP A 10 15.49 1.94 1.01
N ALA A 11 15.08 2.40 2.19
CA ALA A 11 14.06 1.73 3.01
C ALA A 11 12.66 1.82 2.38
N GLN A 12 12.33 2.96 1.75
CA GLN A 12 11.07 3.14 1.03
C GLN A 12 11.00 2.17 -0.17
N GLU A 13 12.03 2.12 -1.01
CA GLU A 13 12.11 1.20 -2.15
C GLU A 13 12.08 -0.27 -1.70
N ALA A 14 12.79 -0.62 -0.62
CA ALA A 14 12.73 -1.95 -0.04
C ALA A 14 11.31 -2.32 0.45
N MET A 15 10.60 -1.37 1.07
CA MET A 15 9.21 -1.57 1.49
C MET A 15 8.29 -1.77 0.28
N MET A 16 8.43 -0.95 -0.77
CA MET A 16 7.66 -1.10 -2.00
C MET A 16 7.89 -2.47 -2.66
N ALA A 17 9.15 -2.92 -2.73
CA ALA A 17 9.50 -4.22 -3.28
C ALA A 17 8.86 -5.36 -2.48
N ARG A 18 8.90 -5.28 -1.14
CA ARG A 18 8.28 -6.26 -0.25
C ARG A 18 6.77 -6.36 -0.44
N ILE A 19 6.09 -5.22 -0.60
CA ILE A 19 4.64 -5.19 -0.85
C ILE A 19 4.32 -5.80 -2.22
N ARG A 20 5.06 -5.41 -3.27
CA ARG A 20 4.87 -5.97 -4.61
C ARG A 20 5.08 -7.48 -4.66
N GLU A 21 6.10 -7.98 -3.96
CA GLU A 21 6.35 -9.43 -3.85
C GLU A 21 5.20 -10.16 -3.17
N SER A 22 4.69 -9.63 -2.06
CA SER A 22 3.55 -10.22 -1.34
C SER A 22 2.27 -10.23 -2.20
N LEU A 23 1.97 -9.13 -2.90
CA LEU A 23 0.79 -9.02 -3.76
C LEU A 23 0.90 -9.89 -5.02
N ALA A 24 2.11 -10.12 -5.54
CA ALA A 24 2.36 -11.01 -6.67
C ALA A 24 2.12 -12.50 -6.34
N ALA A 25 2.05 -12.88 -5.06
CA ALA A 25 1.73 -14.25 -4.63
C ALA A 25 0.24 -14.61 -4.79
N ASN A 26 -0.58 -13.72 -5.37
CA ASN A 26 -2.03 -13.84 -5.50
C ASN A 26 -2.75 -14.17 -4.16
N PRO A 27 -2.47 -13.43 -3.08
CA PRO A 27 -3.16 -13.61 -1.80
C PRO A 27 -4.65 -13.25 -1.90
N THR A 28 -5.45 -13.67 -0.93
CA THR A 28 -6.79 -13.12 -0.71
C THR A 28 -6.70 -11.69 -0.17
N TYR A 29 -7.76 -10.89 -0.30
CA TYR A 29 -7.73 -9.51 0.22
C TYR A 29 -7.55 -9.47 1.75
N ASP A 30 -8.05 -10.48 2.47
CA ASP A 30 -7.88 -10.58 3.92
C ASP A 30 -6.40 -10.74 4.31
N GLU A 31 -5.67 -11.60 3.59
CA GLU A 31 -4.22 -11.75 3.76
C GLU A 31 -3.46 -10.46 3.42
N VAL A 32 -3.90 -9.73 2.40
CA VAL A 32 -3.32 -8.41 2.05
C VAL A 32 -3.54 -7.41 3.17
N ARG A 33 -4.76 -7.35 3.71
CA ARG A 33 -5.13 -6.48 4.83
C ARG A 33 -4.22 -6.75 6.03
N GLU A 34 -4.17 -8.00 6.48
CA GLU A 34 -3.35 -8.38 7.63
C GLU A 34 -1.87 -8.04 7.41
N PHE A 35 -1.35 -8.34 6.21
CA PHE A 35 0.03 -8.01 5.85
C PHE A 35 0.31 -6.50 5.93
N LEU A 36 -0.56 -5.67 5.34
CA LEU A 36 -0.40 -4.21 5.36
C LEU A 36 -0.50 -3.65 6.79
N GLU A 37 -1.41 -4.16 7.61
CA GLU A 37 -1.52 -3.78 9.03
C GLU A 37 -0.24 -4.11 9.81
N THR A 38 0.38 -5.27 9.57
CA THR A 38 1.65 -5.63 10.23
C THR A 38 2.81 -4.72 9.84
N LEU A 39 2.73 -4.07 8.68
CA LEU A 39 3.70 -3.09 8.19
C LEU A 39 3.36 -1.65 8.63
N GLY A 40 2.31 -1.46 9.42
CA GLY A 40 1.89 -0.15 9.91
C GLY A 40 1.12 0.68 8.89
N PHE A 41 0.63 0.07 7.80
CA PHE A 41 -0.29 0.75 6.90
C PHE A 41 -1.66 0.92 7.55
N GLN A 42 -2.32 2.04 7.24
CA GLN A 42 -3.66 2.36 7.69
C GLN A 42 -4.61 2.43 6.49
N ALA A 43 -5.79 1.82 6.62
CA ALA A 43 -6.80 1.89 5.59
C ALA A 43 -7.41 3.29 5.53
N LYS A 44 -7.26 3.96 4.39
CA LYS A 44 -7.98 5.20 4.07
C LYS A 44 -9.32 4.92 3.41
N GLU A 45 -9.38 3.87 2.61
CA GLU A 45 -10.63 3.33 2.08
C GLU A 45 -10.57 1.81 2.08
N ASP A 46 -11.63 1.16 2.57
CA ASP A 46 -11.75 -0.30 2.61
C ASP A 46 -13.15 -0.66 2.10
N ARG A 47 -13.27 -0.84 0.78
CA ARG A 47 -14.54 -1.14 0.11
C ARG A 47 -14.44 -2.45 -0.68
N PRO A 48 -15.58 -3.10 -0.97
CA PRO A 48 -15.59 -4.41 -1.63
C PRO A 48 -14.95 -4.47 -3.03
N ALA A 49 -14.78 -3.32 -3.69
CA ALA A 49 -14.20 -3.22 -5.03
C ALA A 49 -12.84 -2.51 -5.05
N LEU A 50 -12.47 -1.83 -3.96
CA LEU A 50 -11.32 -0.96 -3.89
C LEU A 50 -10.89 -0.79 -2.45
N ALA A 51 -9.59 -0.95 -2.20
CA ALA A 51 -8.99 -0.54 -0.95
C ALA A 51 -7.80 0.37 -1.19
N LEU A 52 -7.70 1.41 -0.37
CA LEU A 52 -6.60 2.36 -0.35
C LEU A 52 -5.99 2.36 1.04
N TRP A 53 -4.69 2.13 1.09
CA TRP A 53 -3.90 2.07 2.30
C TRP A 53 -2.76 3.07 2.21
N GLU A 54 -2.40 3.68 3.33
CA GLU A 54 -1.27 4.59 3.43
C GLU A 54 -0.33 4.19 4.55
N ASN A 55 0.94 4.53 4.42
CA ASN A 55 1.90 4.48 5.52
C ASN A 55 2.61 5.84 5.59
N GLY A 56 2.29 6.63 6.62
CA GLY A 56 2.88 7.95 6.81
C GLY A 56 4.35 7.93 7.24
N GLU A 57 4.86 6.81 7.75
CA GLU A 57 6.28 6.67 8.09
C GLU A 57 7.15 6.47 6.84
N HIS A 58 6.62 5.75 5.85
CA HIS A 58 7.31 5.46 4.59
C HIS A 58 6.83 6.34 3.42
N GLU A 59 5.86 7.22 3.65
CA GLU A 59 5.21 8.06 2.62
C GLU A 59 4.78 7.25 1.39
N LEU A 60 4.09 6.12 1.64
CA LEU A 60 3.63 5.17 0.62
C LEU A 60 2.12 5.04 0.60
N PHE A 61 1.57 4.91 -0.61
CA PHE A 61 0.20 4.47 -0.86
C PHE A 61 0.19 3.10 -1.52
N VAL A 62 -0.78 2.28 -1.11
CA VAL A 62 -1.09 0.99 -1.74
C VAL A 62 -2.56 1.02 -2.13
N LEU A 63 -2.81 0.92 -3.43
CA LEU A 63 -4.15 0.77 -4.01
C LEU A 63 -4.34 -0.69 -4.39
N VAL A 64 -5.43 -1.31 -3.94
CA VAL A 64 -5.78 -2.68 -4.25
C VAL A 64 -7.16 -2.69 -4.89
N HIS A 65 -7.24 -3.09 -6.16
CA HIS A 65 -8.50 -3.35 -6.83
C HIS A 65 -8.95 -4.77 -6.52
N ILE A 66 -10.14 -4.90 -5.94
CA ILE A 66 -10.69 -6.19 -5.51
C ILE A 66 -11.80 -6.56 -6.47
N ASP A 67 -11.84 -7.81 -6.93
CA ASP A 67 -13.02 -8.30 -7.65
C ASP A 67 -14.16 -8.53 -6.64
N PRO A 68 -15.29 -7.83 -6.74
CA PRO A 68 -16.35 -7.92 -5.75
C PRO A 68 -17.13 -9.24 -5.80
N LYS A 69 -16.92 -10.08 -6.83
CA LYS A 69 -17.56 -11.39 -6.95
C LYS A 69 -16.71 -12.48 -6.29
N THR A 70 -15.39 -12.40 -6.42
CA THR A 70 -14.47 -13.42 -5.89
C THR A 70 -13.79 -12.99 -4.58
N GLY A 71 -13.77 -11.70 -4.26
CA GLY A 71 -13.07 -11.14 -3.10
C GLY A 71 -11.54 -11.17 -3.24
N THR A 72 -11.02 -11.44 -4.44
CA THR A 72 -9.58 -11.55 -4.70
C THR A 72 -9.04 -10.24 -5.28
N PRO A 73 -7.80 -9.85 -4.93
CA PRO A 73 -7.09 -8.79 -5.61
C PRO A 73 -7.01 -9.09 -7.11
N ARG A 74 -7.45 -8.14 -7.93
CA ARG A 74 -7.39 -8.19 -9.39
C ARG A 74 -6.19 -7.41 -9.91
N ASP A 75 -5.90 -6.28 -9.29
CA ASP A 75 -4.83 -5.36 -9.67
C ASP A 75 -4.37 -4.59 -8.43
N TYR A 76 -3.13 -4.11 -8.44
CA TYR A 76 -2.58 -3.32 -7.36
C TYR A 76 -1.58 -2.27 -7.87
N ALA A 77 -1.53 -1.14 -7.18
CA ALA A 77 -0.53 -0.11 -7.38
C ALA A 77 0.14 0.24 -6.05
N VAL A 78 1.45 0.44 -6.09
CA VAL A 78 2.26 0.90 -4.94
C VAL A 78 3.03 2.13 -5.41
N SER A 79 2.74 3.26 -4.80
CA SER A 79 3.24 4.59 -5.21
C SER A 79 3.67 5.39 -3.97
N THR A 80 4.65 6.27 -4.16
CA THR A 80 5.06 7.24 -3.13
C THR A 80 4.10 8.43 -3.08
N PHE A 81 4.11 9.19 -1.98
CA PHE A 81 3.31 10.42 -1.87
C PHE A 81 3.72 11.45 -2.94
N GLU A 82 5.03 11.61 -3.20
CA GLU A 82 5.57 12.47 -4.27
C GLU A 82 5.00 12.11 -5.66
N GLU A 83 4.84 10.83 -5.98
CA GLU A 83 4.27 10.38 -7.27
C GLU A 83 2.77 10.66 -7.39
N VAL A 84 2.04 10.73 -6.27
CA VAL A 84 0.59 10.99 -6.25
C VAL A 84 0.29 12.49 -6.26
N GLU A 85 1.14 13.31 -5.63
CA GLU A 85 1.04 14.79 -5.65
C GLU A 85 1.47 15.40 -6.99
N GLY A 86 2.24 14.69 -7.83
CA GLY A 86 2.68 15.14 -9.15
C GLY A 86 1.61 15.23 -10.25
N PHE A 87 0.32 15.11 -9.90
CA PHE A 87 -0.83 15.14 -10.83
C PHE A 87 -1.67 16.44 -10.76
N GLU A 88 -1.12 17.55 -10.24
CA GLU A 88 -1.72 18.90 -10.36
C GLU A 88 -1.43 19.60 -11.70
#